data_AF-A0A955P9A0-F1
#
_entry.id   AF-A0A955P9A0-F1
#
_cell.length_a   1.000
_cell.length_b   1.000
_cell.length_c   1.000
_cell.angle_alpha   90.00
_cell.angle_beta   90.00
_cell.angle_gamma   90.00
#
_symmetry.space_group_name_H-M   'P 1'
#
loop_
_entity.id
_entity.type
_entity.pdbx_description
1 polymer ?
#
loop_
_entity_poly.entity_id
_entity_poly.type
_entity_poly.pdbx_seq_one_letter_code
_entity_poly.pdbx_strand_id
1 'polypeptide(L)'
;MCSCTNRIEYSLRNLCLGFILLATAASTRADANSELAIHVPTIAHPYYHFVLDIPIDHPSQVNVEKLSANGQNIRSFVLEDKTDLPNPDQPNRKKRLAIYEAVISNRPEKTYESPQLVGRLDWQAGKTYSIEADLLIGGKEGKQIQLKAEAKAPSKGGYWNPDWKHYQSVVLTETAGIDRESEPVHVTLILYPDQVSDPDKEFRVVRYDTESRSQQEIRRQVLDYSVVDREEPPMYNEKGELKPKTFLPSSSVTLAFPADVPAKGSSIYLVFYGNPNAPLPDRASDLVVNGTRPGVIVENEYYRLKLHDLSGMLDEVALKSKPDLTFVHKKETNGAIQWNPGCYAPPRAWAHLSDWEPGKYDYEYEETVGPVEYQTHRWGQMPLMPELNCSMDYEFNSGVPYFKMRSSVHVKYDTPVQALRNGEVVFARESFSEAAWYDPITHQIETREITAEPDLTEWMVPNNTPWLAFFDREKGVGYAGIQLNSMNVGLEGRMRDYNPYLYITTGPWVYWTRALLYPYGSRNPQQMIEVPAETIFLEEWAYLPFELSSNSDDEFEAVKHWTKVVNSPLIIQVVDPTDDRMQVPEEIYLEPEKTGWE
;
A
#
# COMPACT_ATOMS: atom_id res chain seq x y z
N MET A 1 13.34 63.58 52.84
CA MET A 1 13.38 64.96 52.32
C MET A 1 12.17 65.15 51.41
N CYS A 2 11.31 66.14 51.74
CA CYS A 2 10.09 66.63 51.05
C CYS A 2 9.01 65.56 50.72
N SER A 3 7.84 65.42 51.37
CA SER A 3 6.83 66.33 51.97
C SER A 3 6.16 67.30 51.00
N CYS A 4 4.88 67.03 50.66
CA CYS A 4 3.68 67.92 50.74
C CYS A 4 2.50 67.23 50.00
N THR A 5 1.38 66.78 50.62
CA THR A 5 0.16 67.51 51.09
C THR A 5 -0.44 68.45 50.02
N ASN A 6 -1.73 68.43 49.63
CA ASN A 6 -2.98 68.53 50.40
C ASN A 6 -4.22 68.40 49.44
N ARG A 7 -5.35 67.79 49.87
CA ARG A 7 -6.73 68.33 50.12
C ARG A 7 -7.48 68.99 48.93
N ILE A 8 -8.81 68.97 48.71
CA ILE A 8 -10.10 68.47 49.26
C ILE A 8 -11.13 68.78 48.13
N GLU A 9 -12.22 68.03 47.98
CA GLU A 9 -13.63 68.52 47.87
C GLU A 9 -14.60 67.57 47.17
N TYR A 10 -15.72 67.34 47.87
CA TYR A 10 -16.92 66.66 47.43
C TYR A 10 -17.74 67.56 46.50
N SER A 11 -18.34 66.99 45.46
CA SER A 11 -19.56 67.54 44.86
C SER A 11 -20.43 66.43 44.28
N LEU A 12 -21.61 66.28 44.87
CA LEU A 12 -22.75 65.50 44.38
C LEU A 12 -23.34 66.16 43.12
N ARG A 13 -23.63 65.38 42.08
CA ARG A 13 -24.82 65.55 41.20
C ARG A 13 -24.97 64.39 40.20
N ASN A 14 -26.04 63.63 40.42
CA ASN A 14 -27.10 63.26 39.47
C ASN A 14 -26.81 62.63 38.10
N LEU A 15 -27.66 61.61 37.84
CA LEU A 15 -28.24 61.22 36.55
C LEU A 15 -27.39 60.38 35.57
N CYS A 16 -27.68 59.07 35.48
CA CYS A 16 -28.54 58.50 34.43
C CYS A 16 -28.38 56.97 34.41
N LEU A 17 -29.38 56.23 34.91
CA LEU A 17 -29.57 54.83 34.56
C LEU A 17 -30.02 54.78 33.08
N GLY A 18 -29.09 54.47 32.18
CA GLY A 18 -29.41 54.04 30.83
C GLY A 18 -29.69 52.54 30.82
N PHE A 19 -30.96 52.17 30.79
CA PHE A 19 -31.39 50.83 30.38
C PHE A 19 -31.00 50.64 28.91
N ILE A 20 -29.92 49.89 28.64
CA ILE A 20 -29.66 49.34 27.31
C ILE A 20 -30.54 48.09 27.19
N LEU A 21 -31.66 48.24 26.50
CA LEU A 21 -32.40 47.14 25.91
C LEU A 21 -31.49 46.46 24.88
N LEU A 22 -30.87 45.34 25.26
CA LEU A 22 -30.34 44.37 24.31
C LEU A 22 -31.52 43.80 23.53
N ALA A 23 -31.73 44.32 22.32
CA ALA A 23 -32.57 43.70 21.33
C ALA A 23 -31.93 42.36 20.97
N THR A 24 -32.51 41.27 21.50
CA THR A 24 -32.28 39.93 20.98
C THR A 24 -32.82 39.92 19.55
N ALA A 25 -31.91 39.92 18.58
CA ALA A 25 -32.27 39.61 17.20
C ALA A 25 -32.83 38.19 17.18
N ALA A 26 -34.15 38.08 17.14
CA ALA A 26 -34.82 36.82 16.90
C ALA A 26 -34.46 36.37 15.48
N SER A 27 -33.53 35.41 15.36
CA SER A 27 -33.32 34.73 14.09
C SER A 27 -34.63 34.04 13.72
N THR A 28 -35.16 34.40 12.57
CA THR A 28 -36.39 33.81 12.02
C THR A 28 -36.06 32.41 11.53
N ARG A 29 -36.15 31.43 12.45
CA ARG A 29 -36.11 29.99 12.14
C ARG A 29 -37.26 29.63 11.21
N ALA A 30 -36.95 29.06 10.05
CA ALA A 30 -37.92 28.50 9.13
C ALA A 30 -37.65 27.00 9.01
N ASP A 31 -38.64 26.17 9.35
CA ASP A 31 -38.61 24.73 9.07
C ASP A 31 -38.89 24.54 7.57
N ALA A 32 -37.93 23.95 6.86
CA ALA A 32 -38.08 23.62 5.44
C ALA A 32 -38.11 22.08 5.27
N ASN A 33 -39.04 21.58 4.46
CA ASN A 33 -39.10 20.16 4.11
C ASN A 33 -37.90 19.82 3.21
N SER A 34 -36.99 18.98 3.69
CA SER A 34 -35.89 18.40 2.92
C SER A 34 -36.12 16.91 2.67
N GLU A 35 -35.67 16.42 1.51
CA GLU A 35 -35.66 14.99 1.22
C GLU A 35 -34.40 14.36 1.81
N LEU A 36 -34.57 13.31 2.63
CA LEU A 36 -33.49 12.55 3.23
C LEU A 36 -33.55 11.11 2.72
N ALA A 37 -32.44 10.64 2.19
CA ALA A 37 -32.27 9.25 1.76
C ALA A 37 -31.07 8.62 2.47
N ILE A 38 -31.19 7.34 2.85
CA ILE A 38 -30.12 6.57 3.48
C ILE A 38 -29.65 5.51 2.51
N HIS A 39 -28.34 5.46 2.28
CA HIS A 39 -27.72 4.72 1.20
C HIS A 39 -26.69 3.71 1.72
N VAL A 40 -26.52 2.66 0.92
CA VAL A 40 -25.44 1.68 1.04
C VAL A 40 -24.14 2.26 0.46
N PRO A 41 -22.97 1.67 0.80
CA PRO A 41 -21.71 1.99 0.12
C PRO A 41 -21.84 1.90 -1.40
N THR A 42 -21.17 2.82 -2.09
CA THR A 42 -20.97 2.86 -3.55
C THR A 42 -19.47 3.02 -3.82
N ILE A 43 -19.00 2.83 -5.05
CA ILE A 43 -17.56 3.02 -5.35
C ILE A 43 -17.16 4.48 -5.09
N ALA A 44 -18.04 5.45 -5.38
CA ALA A 44 -17.80 6.86 -5.12
C ALA A 44 -17.84 7.23 -3.63
N HIS A 45 -18.75 6.63 -2.87
CA HIS A 45 -18.91 6.83 -1.43
C HIS A 45 -18.80 5.46 -0.74
N PRO A 46 -17.58 4.95 -0.49
CA PRO A 46 -17.35 3.56 -0.08
C PRO A 46 -17.69 3.30 1.40
N TYR A 47 -18.61 4.07 1.96
CA TYR A 47 -19.06 4.01 3.35
C TYR A 47 -20.58 4.13 3.42
N TYR A 48 -21.16 3.67 4.52
CA TYR A 48 -22.59 3.88 4.80
C TYR A 48 -22.86 5.38 4.93
N HIS A 49 -23.85 5.90 4.22
CA HIS A 49 -24.08 7.34 4.16
C HIS A 49 -25.55 7.70 4.04
N PHE A 50 -25.86 8.97 4.29
CA PHE A 50 -27.12 9.60 3.90
C PHE A 50 -26.88 10.69 2.86
N VAL A 51 -27.94 11.04 2.15
CA VAL A 51 -28.03 12.21 1.28
C VAL A 51 -29.18 13.06 1.79
N LEU A 52 -28.91 14.32 2.12
CA LEU A 52 -29.89 15.31 2.58
C LEU A 52 -29.92 16.49 1.61
N ASP A 53 -31.06 16.70 0.98
CA ASP A 53 -31.27 17.85 0.10
C ASP A 53 -31.37 19.14 0.90
N ILE A 54 -30.71 20.19 0.42
CA ILE A 54 -30.76 21.52 1.03
C ILE A 54 -31.66 22.41 0.17
N PRO A 55 -32.85 22.79 0.66
CA PRO A 55 -33.75 23.66 -0.10
C PRO A 55 -33.18 25.08 -0.16
N ILE A 56 -32.91 25.56 -1.38
CA ILE A 56 -32.58 26.96 -1.66
C ILE A 56 -33.51 27.50 -2.76
N ASP A 57 -33.94 28.75 -2.61
CA ASP A 57 -34.89 29.38 -3.55
C ASP A 57 -34.19 29.95 -4.80
N HIS A 58 -32.87 30.15 -4.73
CA HIS A 58 -32.03 30.66 -5.81
C HIS A 58 -30.57 30.26 -5.53
N PRO A 59 -29.71 30.22 -6.57
CA PRO A 59 -28.31 29.87 -6.39
C PRO A 59 -27.66 30.69 -5.28
N SER A 60 -27.13 30.00 -4.28
CA SER A 60 -26.70 30.60 -3.01
C SER A 60 -25.45 29.93 -2.49
N GLN A 61 -24.69 30.68 -1.69
CA GLN A 61 -23.63 30.10 -0.88
C GLN A 61 -24.24 29.38 0.31
N VAL A 62 -23.71 28.20 0.63
CA VAL A 62 -24.19 27.40 1.76
C VAL A 62 -22.99 27.02 2.62
N ASN A 63 -23.07 27.35 3.90
CA ASN A 63 -22.14 26.91 4.93
C ASN A 63 -22.87 26.01 5.92
N VAL A 64 -22.22 24.93 6.33
CA VAL A 64 -22.74 23.96 7.28
C VAL A 64 -22.10 24.26 8.63
N GLU A 65 -22.86 24.82 9.56
CA GLU A 65 -22.35 25.20 10.88
C GLU A 65 -22.35 24.00 11.84
N LYS A 66 -23.36 23.14 11.70
CA LYS A 66 -23.50 21.93 12.51
C LYS A 66 -24.25 20.85 11.73
N LEU A 67 -23.85 19.61 11.90
CA LEU A 67 -24.53 18.45 11.35
C LEU A 67 -24.57 17.34 12.40
N SER A 68 -25.73 16.71 12.60
CA SER A 68 -25.86 15.62 13.54
C SER A 68 -26.85 14.55 13.07
N ALA A 69 -26.62 13.31 13.50
CA ALA A 69 -27.51 12.18 13.31
C ALA A 69 -27.88 11.60 14.67
N ASN A 70 -29.18 11.49 14.97
CA ASN A 70 -29.68 11.03 16.26
C ASN A 70 -29.04 11.77 17.46
N GLY A 71 -28.74 13.06 17.29
CA GLY A 71 -28.08 13.90 18.30
C GLY A 71 -26.55 13.73 18.40
N GLN A 72 -25.94 12.83 17.64
CA GLN A 72 -24.48 12.68 17.56
C GLN A 72 -23.92 13.53 16.42
N ASN A 73 -22.82 14.24 16.69
CA ASN A 73 -22.18 15.11 15.69
C ASN A 73 -21.65 14.29 14.50
N ILE A 74 -21.85 14.77 13.27
CA ILE A 74 -21.31 14.17 12.06
C ILE A 74 -20.23 15.09 11.50
N ARG A 75 -18.98 14.60 11.54
CA ARG A 75 -17.81 15.33 11.03
C ARG A 75 -17.37 14.90 9.64
N SER A 76 -17.79 13.72 9.20
CA SER A 76 -17.48 13.21 7.85
C SER A 76 -18.66 13.47 6.93
N PHE A 77 -18.65 14.63 6.29
CA PHE A 77 -19.63 14.96 5.27
C PHE A 77 -19.00 15.79 4.15
N VAL A 78 -19.67 15.81 3.02
CA VAL A 78 -19.38 16.69 1.89
C VAL A 78 -20.63 17.45 1.51
N LEU A 79 -20.44 18.71 1.13
CA LEU A 79 -21.47 19.56 0.56
C LEU A 79 -21.20 19.65 -0.95
N GLU A 80 -22.13 19.14 -1.74
CA GLU A 80 -21.98 19.01 -3.19
C GLU A 80 -23.21 19.54 -3.90
N ASP A 81 -23.08 19.82 -5.21
CA ASP A 81 -24.23 20.15 -6.05
C ASP A 81 -24.72 18.89 -6.76
N LYS A 82 -26.03 18.72 -6.93
CA LYS A 82 -26.61 17.57 -7.64
C LYS A 82 -26.12 17.44 -9.08
N THR A 83 -25.71 18.54 -9.70
CA THR A 83 -25.14 18.57 -11.05
C THR A 83 -23.68 18.09 -11.10
N ASP A 84 -22.99 18.06 -9.96
CA ASP A 84 -21.56 17.75 -9.83
C ASP A 84 -21.28 16.35 -9.26
N LEU A 85 -22.32 15.50 -9.10
CA LEU A 85 -22.20 14.25 -8.37
C LEU A 85 -21.23 13.26 -9.01
N PRO A 86 -20.40 12.58 -8.22
CA PRO A 86 -19.53 11.54 -8.73
C PRO A 86 -20.38 10.37 -9.26
N ASN A 87 -19.89 9.73 -10.32
CA ASN A 87 -20.47 8.48 -10.80
C ASN A 87 -20.37 7.41 -9.70
N PRO A 88 -21.48 6.82 -9.21
CA PRO A 88 -21.46 5.86 -8.09
C PRO A 88 -20.64 4.60 -8.36
N ASP A 89 -20.41 4.27 -9.64
CA ASP A 89 -19.65 3.08 -10.06
C ASP A 89 -18.16 3.39 -10.30
N GLN A 90 -17.71 4.62 -9.99
CA GLN A 90 -16.32 5.03 -10.15
C GLN A 90 -15.75 5.59 -8.85
N PRO A 91 -14.44 5.39 -8.58
CA PRO A 91 -13.81 5.97 -7.40
C PRO A 91 -13.89 7.49 -7.44
N ASN A 92 -14.33 8.10 -6.33
CA ASN A 92 -14.34 9.55 -6.23
C ASN A 92 -12.90 10.07 -6.13
N ARG A 93 -12.47 10.79 -7.17
CA ARG A 93 -11.11 11.37 -7.27
C ARG A 93 -11.03 12.79 -6.72
N LYS A 94 -12.14 13.38 -6.30
CA LYS A 94 -12.18 14.70 -5.67
C LYS A 94 -12.12 14.52 -4.15
N LYS A 95 -11.05 14.99 -3.52
CA LYS A 95 -10.94 15.11 -2.05
C LYS A 95 -10.65 16.56 -1.69
N ARG A 96 -11.37 17.08 -0.70
CA ARG A 96 -11.06 18.36 -0.06
C ARG A 96 -10.20 18.06 1.16
N LEU A 97 -9.07 18.75 1.30
CA LEU A 97 -8.19 18.57 2.45
C LEU A 97 -8.89 19.05 3.71
N ALA A 98 -8.72 18.35 4.83
CA ALA A 98 -9.32 18.76 6.11
C ALA A 98 -8.84 20.15 6.55
N ILE A 99 -7.60 20.53 6.23
CA ILE A 99 -7.06 21.87 6.52
C ILE A 99 -7.85 23.00 5.86
N TYR A 100 -8.61 22.71 4.79
CA TYR A 100 -9.49 23.69 4.17
C TYR A 100 -10.39 24.37 5.22
N GLU A 101 -10.88 23.62 6.20
CA GLU A 101 -11.83 24.15 7.19
C GLU A 101 -11.20 25.25 8.08
N ALA A 102 -9.88 25.23 8.27
CA ALA A 102 -9.16 26.24 9.05
C ALA A 102 -8.50 27.33 8.19
N VAL A 103 -8.19 27.05 6.92
CA VAL A 103 -7.65 28.09 6.04
C VAL A 103 -8.77 29.06 5.68
N ILE A 104 -8.73 30.26 6.29
CA ILE A 104 -9.55 31.41 5.94
C ILE A 104 -9.15 31.88 4.53
N SER A 105 -9.60 31.19 3.50
CA SER A 105 -9.32 31.57 2.12
C SER A 105 -10.40 32.51 1.60
N ASN A 106 -10.02 33.72 1.21
CA ASN A 106 -10.84 34.68 0.43
C ASN A 106 -11.03 34.22 -1.04
N ARG A 107 -11.28 32.93 -1.28
CA ARG A 107 -11.51 32.33 -2.61
C ARG A 107 -13.00 32.05 -2.80
N PRO A 108 -13.51 32.00 -4.06
CA PRO A 108 -14.93 32.22 -4.34
C PRO A 108 -15.78 31.27 -3.53
N GLU A 109 -16.55 31.84 -2.61
CA GLU A 109 -17.59 31.15 -1.88
C GLU A 109 -18.46 30.43 -2.92
N LYS A 110 -18.32 29.09 -3.01
CA LYS A 110 -19.00 28.28 -4.03
C LYS A 110 -20.50 28.58 -3.93
N THR A 111 -21.07 29.04 -5.04
CA THR A 111 -22.52 29.18 -5.17
C THR A 111 -23.04 27.83 -5.63
N TYR A 112 -24.01 27.29 -4.90
CA TYR A 112 -24.68 26.05 -5.22
C TYR A 112 -26.03 26.37 -5.87
N GLU A 113 -26.41 25.61 -6.89
CA GLU A 113 -27.71 25.68 -7.54
C GLU A 113 -28.68 24.65 -6.94
N SER A 114 -28.19 23.45 -6.62
CA SER A 114 -28.97 22.39 -5.99
C SER A 114 -28.11 21.62 -4.97
N PRO A 115 -27.79 22.24 -3.82
CA PRO A 115 -26.92 21.66 -2.82
C PRO A 115 -27.52 20.43 -2.15
N GLN A 116 -26.68 19.44 -1.89
CA GLN A 116 -26.98 18.31 -1.04
C GLN A 116 -25.81 18.00 -0.10
N LEU A 117 -26.15 17.49 1.09
CA LEU A 117 -25.21 16.97 2.06
C LEU A 117 -25.10 15.47 1.92
N VAL A 118 -23.89 14.97 1.72
CA VAL A 118 -23.58 13.54 1.79
C VAL A 118 -22.76 13.29 3.04
N GLY A 119 -23.36 12.67 4.05
CA GLY A 119 -22.74 12.45 5.35
C GLY A 119 -22.59 10.96 5.67
N ARG A 120 -21.46 10.58 6.27
CA ARG A 120 -21.27 9.21 6.75
C ARG A 120 -22.25 8.91 7.89
N LEU A 121 -22.90 7.75 7.82
CA LEU A 121 -23.89 7.32 8.80
C LEU A 121 -23.87 5.80 8.92
N ASP A 122 -23.48 5.33 10.09
CA ASP A 122 -23.40 3.92 10.40
C ASP A 122 -24.79 3.40 10.79
N TRP A 123 -25.57 3.01 9.78
CA TRP A 123 -26.96 2.62 9.95
C TRP A 123 -27.19 1.11 10.02
N GLN A 124 -28.25 0.69 10.71
CA GLN A 124 -28.70 -0.69 10.79
C GLN A 124 -29.99 -0.88 9.99
N ALA A 125 -30.14 -2.07 9.42
CA ALA A 125 -31.23 -2.39 8.53
C ALA A 125 -32.62 -2.08 9.13
N GLY A 126 -33.42 -1.30 8.39
CA GLY A 126 -34.79 -0.97 8.74
C GLY A 126 -34.98 -0.01 9.93
N LYS A 127 -33.90 0.53 10.53
CA LYS A 127 -34.00 1.56 11.58
C LYS A 127 -34.26 2.94 10.99
N THR A 128 -34.92 3.80 11.75
CA THR A 128 -35.14 5.21 11.40
C THR A 128 -34.03 6.07 11.99
N TYR A 129 -33.57 7.05 11.22
CA TYR A 129 -32.54 8.01 11.62
C TYR A 129 -33.06 9.43 11.43
N SER A 130 -32.79 10.29 12.41
CA SER A 130 -33.05 11.73 12.34
C SER A 130 -31.75 12.46 12.04
N ILE A 131 -31.73 13.25 10.98
CA ILE A 131 -30.62 14.15 10.62
C ILE A 131 -31.04 15.58 10.91
N GLU A 132 -30.18 16.31 11.61
CA GLU A 132 -30.35 17.72 11.92
C GLU A 132 -29.14 18.51 11.41
N ALA A 133 -29.37 19.57 10.65
CA ALA A 133 -28.32 20.43 10.09
C ALA A 133 -28.64 21.91 10.37
N ASP A 134 -27.66 22.62 10.93
CA ASP A 134 -27.71 24.07 11.07
C ASP A 134 -26.86 24.67 9.94
N LEU A 135 -27.50 25.49 9.10
CA LEU A 135 -26.95 26.02 7.85
C LEU A 135 -26.99 27.55 7.83
N LEU A 136 -26.00 28.16 7.19
CA LEU A 136 -25.98 29.58 6.86
C LEU A 136 -26.05 29.75 5.33
N ILE A 137 -27.16 30.31 4.84
CA ILE A 137 -27.44 30.47 3.40
C ILE A 137 -27.31 31.93 2.99
N GLY A 138 -26.47 32.21 1.98
CA GLY A 138 -26.20 33.56 1.48
C GLY A 138 -24.89 34.18 2.00
N GLY A 139 -23.94 33.36 2.46
CA GLY A 139 -22.62 33.82 2.90
C GLY A 139 -22.56 34.33 4.34
N LYS A 140 -21.55 35.13 4.69
CA LYS A 140 -21.30 35.58 6.07
C LYS A 140 -22.43 36.38 6.72
N GLU A 141 -23.28 37.05 5.94
CA GLU A 141 -24.47 37.77 6.41
C GLU A 141 -25.78 37.03 6.06
N GLY A 142 -25.66 35.75 5.73
CA GLY A 142 -26.75 34.90 5.27
C GLY A 142 -27.83 34.62 6.32
N LYS A 143 -28.93 34.02 5.86
CA LYS A 143 -30.01 33.54 6.73
C LYS A 143 -29.62 32.19 7.35
N GLN A 144 -29.75 32.10 8.67
CA GLN A 144 -29.66 30.81 9.37
C GLN A 144 -30.91 29.96 9.12
N ILE A 145 -30.72 28.71 8.73
CA ILE A 145 -31.76 27.72 8.51
C ILE A 145 -31.42 26.47 9.31
N GLN A 146 -32.42 25.91 9.97
CA GLN A 146 -32.32 24.61 10.61
C GLN A 146 -33.12 23.60 9.79
N LEU A 147 -32.47 22.53 9.35
CA LEU A 147 -33.11 21.41 8.68
C LEU A 147 -33.20 20.25 9.64
N LYS A 148 -34.37 19.61 9.67
CA LYS A 148 -34.59 18.35 10.36
C LYS A 148 -35.34 17.41 9.44
N ALA A 149 -34.77 16.24 9.20
CA ALA A 149 -35.37 15.22 8.37
C ALA A 149 -35.20 13.84 9.00
N GLU A 150 -36.18 12.97 8.79
CA GLU A 150 -36.15 11.59 9.25
C GLU A 150 -36.34 10.64 8.07
N ALA A 151 -35.55 9.57 8.03
CA ALA A 151 -35.68 8.55 7.01
C ALA A 151 -35.45 7.16 7.60
N LYS A 152 -36.15 6.18 7.02
CA LYS A 152 -35.97 4.77 7.36
C LYS A 152 -34.87 4.19 6.47
N ALA A 153 -33.87 3.58 7.10
CA ALA A 153 -32.78 2.93 6.41
C ALA A 153 -33.27 1.70 5.61
N PRO A 154 -32.56 1.31 4.54
CA PRO A 154 -32.87 0.11 3.77
C PRO A 154 -33.01 -1.14 4.65
N SER A 155 -33.80 -2.13 4.21
CA SER A 155 -34.02 -3.37 4.96
C SER A 155 -32.84 -4.36 4.91
N LYS A 156 -31.81 -4.08 4.11
CA LYS A 156 -30.61 -4.91 3.93
C LYS A 156 -29.39 -4.04 3.64
N GLY A 157 -28.21 -4.58 3.92
CA GLY A 157 -26.93 -3.97 3.57
C GLY A 157 -26.48 -2.85 4.52
N GLY A 158 -26.94 -2.86 5.77
CA GLY A 158 -26.47 -1.93 6.81
C GLY A 158 -25.15 -2.38 7.43
N TYR A 159 -24.71 -1.65 8.45
CA TYR A 159 -23.46 -1.89 9.18
C TYR A 159 -23.24 -3.38 9.50
N TRP A 160 -22.01 -3.87 9.24
CA TRP A 160 -21.68 -5.28 9.26
C TRP A 160 -21.93 -5.94 10.62
N ASN A 161 -21.21 -5.47 11.64
CA ASN A 161 -21.25 -6.01 12.98
C ASN A 161 -21.03 -4.89 14.01
N PRO A 162 -22.04 -4.54 14.83
CA PRO A 162 -21.96 -3.43 15.78
C PRO A 162 -20.98 -3.65 16.94
N ASP A 163 -20.45 -4.86 17.14
CA ASP A 163 -19.41 -5.12 18.15
C ASP A 163 -18.07 -4.48 17.77
N TRP A 164 -17.85 -4.24 16.46
CA TRP A 164 -16.73 -3.46 15.95
C TRP A 164 -17.15 -2.00 15.86
N LYS A 165 -16.40 -1.13 16.54
CA LYS A 165 -16.80 0.29 16.73
C LYS A 165 -16.41 1.18 15.57
N HIS A 166 -15.40 0.79 14.80
CA HIS A 166 -14.79 1.62 13.79
C HIS A 166 -14.59 0.83 12.49
N TYR A 167 -14.57 1.54 11.37
CA TYR A 167 -14.06 1.00 10.11
C TYR A 167 -13.43 2.08 9.25
N GLN A 168 -12.53 1.67 8.37
CA GLN A 168 -12.07 2.46 7.23
C GLN A 168 -12.48 1.74 5.94
N SER A 169 -12.61 2.48 4.86
CA SER A 169 -13.03 1.91 3.57
C SER A 169 -11.84 1.87 2.63
N VAL A 170 -11.73 0.80 1.85
CA VAL A 170 -10.68 0.60 0.85
C VAL A 170 -11.38 0.32 -0.47
N VAL A 171 -11.07 1.13 -1.48
CA VAL A 171 -11.49 0.89 -2.86
C VAL A 171 -10.30 0.39 -3.64
N LEU A 172 -10.43 -0.79 -4.23
CA LEU A 172 -9.45 -1.38 -5.13
C LEU A 172 -9.93 -1.20 -6.57
N THR A 173 -9.06 -0.81 -7.49
CA THR A 173 -9.42 -0.56 -8.90
C THR A 173 -8.44 -1.25 -9.85
N GLU A 174 -8.98 -2.02 -10.79
CA GLU A 174 -8.25 -2.73 -11.83
C GLU A 174 -8.16 -1.89 -13.11
N THR A 175 -7.00 -1.87 -13.77
CA THR A 175 -6.73 -0.96 -14.89
C THR A 175 -6.22 -1.63 -16.17
N ALA A 176 -5.75 -2.87 -16.10
CA ALA A 176 -5.20 -3.63 -17.22
C ALA A 176 -6.26 -4.45 -17.99
N GLY A 177 -7.50 -4.49 -17.51
CA GLY A 177 -8.60 -5.26 -18.10
C GLY A 177 -8.38 -6.76 -17.93
N ILE A 178 -8.14 -7.18 -16.69
CA ILE A 178 -8.01 -8.57 -16.27
C ILE A 178 -8.84 -8.74 -15.01
N ASP A 179 -9.61 -9.82 -14.89
CA ASP A 179 -10.25 -10.13 -13.61
C ASP A 179 -9.16 -10.51 -12.59
N ARG A 180 -9.18 -9.85 -11.43
CA ARG A 180 -8.34 -10.21 -10.30
C ARG A 180 -9.10 -11.20 -9.45
N GLU A 181 -8.50 -12.34 -9.20
CA GLU A 181 -9.04 -13.40 -8.35
C GLU A 181 -8.02 -13.67 -7.25
N SER A 182 -8.44 -13.51 -5.99
CA SER A 182 -7.59 -13.74 -4.82
C SER A 182 -6.22 -13.02 -4.89
N GLU A 183 -6.14 -11.85 -5.53
CA GLU A 183 -4.88 -11.10 -5.65
C GLU A 183 -4.43 -10.64 -4.26
N PRO A 184 -3.20 -10.95 -3.82
CA PRO A 184 -2.71 -10.50 -2.53
C PRO A 184 -2.54 -8.98 -2.53
N VAL A 185 -3.22 -8.30 -1.61
CA VAL A 185 -3.21 -6.83 -1.48
C VAL A 185 -2.70 -6.44 -0.10
N HIS A 186 -1.80 -5.46 -0.06
CA HIS A 186 -1.33 -4.83 1.17
C HIS A 186 -1.95 -3.45 1.33
N VAL A 187 -2.53 -3.16 2.49
CA VAL A 187 -3.11 -1.85 2.82
C VAL A 187 -2.60 -1.38 4.17
N THR A 188 -2.03 -0.18 4.20
CA THR A 188 -1.67 0.49 5.45
C THR A 188 -2.78 1.44 5.89
N LEU A 189 -3.21 1.33 7.14
CA LEU A 189 -4.18 2.21 7.77
C LEU A 189 -3.53 2.95 8.93
N ILE A 190 -4.03 4.17 9.21
CA ILE A 190 -3.66 4.96 10.37
C ILE A 190 -4.87 5.09 11.29
N LEU A 191 -4.67 4.87 12.57
CA LEU A 191 -5.70 4.94 13.62
C LEU A 191 -5.11 5.51 14.91
N TYR A 192 -5.96 5.68 15.93
CA TYR A 192 -5.48 6.13 17.24
C TYR A 192 -5.14 4.94 18.15
N PRO A 193 -4.08 5.02 18.98
CA PRO A 193 -3.58 3.86 19.73
C PRO A 193 -4.57 3.23 20.72
N ASP A 194 -5.58 3.99 21.16
CA ASP A 194 -6.64 3.53 22.07
C ASP A 194 -7.80 2.82 21.37
N GLN A 195 -7.81 2.78 20.03
CA GLN A 195 -8.87 2.14 19.26
C GLN A 195 -8.68 0.63 19.07
N VAL A 196 -7.47 0.11 19.31
CA VAL A 196 -7.15 -1.31 19.14
C VAL A 196 -6.21 -1.75 20.27
N SER A 197 -6.56 -2.86 20.92
CA SER A 197 -5.77 -3.47 21.99
C SER A 197 -5.01 -4.72 21.55
N ASP A 198 -5.56 -5.47 20.59
CA ASP A 198 -4.96 -6.68 20.03
C ASP A 198 -5.13 -6.67 18.49
N PRO A 199 -4.14 -6.18 17.71
CA PRO A 199 -4.27 -6.05 16.26
C PRO A 199 -4.54 -7.41 15.58
N ASP A 200 -3.95 -8.49 16.08
CA ASP A 200 -4.13 -9.82 15.50
C ASP A 200 -5.56 -10.35 15.68
N LYS A 201 -6.27 -9.94 16.73
CA LYS A 201 -7.67 -10.32 16.95
C LYS A 201 -8.67 -9.34 16.40
N GLU A 202 -8.37 -8.04 16.39
CA GLU A 202 -9.43 -7.03 16.25
C GLU A 202 -9.71 -6.62 14.79
N PHE A 203 -8.75 -6.68 13.88
CA PHE A 203 -9.03 -6.29 12.49
C PHE A 203 -9.91 -7.31 11.77
N ARG A 204 -10.84 -6.84 10.95
CA ARG A 204 -11.67 -7.65 10.04
C ARG A 204 -11.76 -6.96 8.69
N VAL A 205 -11.52 -7.69 7.62
CA VAL A 205 -11.71 -7.19 6.26
C VAL A 205 -13.00 -7.76 5.72
N VAL A 206 -13.89 -6.91 5.22
CA VAL A 206 -15.21 -7.30 4.72
C VAL A 206 -15.37 -6.79 3.31
N ARG A 207 -15.50 -7.70 2.34
CA ARG A 207 -15.88 -7.34 0.98
C ARG A 207 -17.35 -6.93 0.96
N TYR A 208 -17.64 -5.77 0.37
CA TYR A 208 -18.99 -5.29 0.17
C TYR A 208 -19.37 -5.38 -1.32
N ASP A 209 -20.43 -6.11 -1.61
CA ASP A 209 -20.97 -6.24 -2.96
C ASP A 209 -22.12 -5.23 -3.16
N THR A 210 -21.96 -4.28 -4.07
CA THR A 210 -22.89 -3.16 -4.27
C THR A 210 -24.21 -3.58 -4.93
N GLU A 211 -24.21 -4.64 -5.74
CA GLU A 211 -25.38 -5.14 -6.45
C GLU A 211 -26.31 -5.93 -5.54
N SER A 212 -25.76 -6.97 -4.89
CA SER A 212 -26.46 -7.85 -3.96
C SER A 212 -26.62 -7.25 -2.57
N ARG A 213 -25.86 -6.20 -2.24
CA ARG A 213 -25.77 -5.56 -0.91
C ARG A 213 -25.33 -6.54 0.17
N SER A 214 -24.53 -7.53 -0.22
CA SER A 214 -24.03 -8.57 0.66
C SER A 214 -22.64 -8.21 1.19
N GLN A 215 -22.30 -8.82 2.33
CA GLN A 215 -21.08 -8.57 3.06
C GLN A 215 -20.44 -9.91 3.39
N GLN A 216 -19.17 -10.05 3.05
CA GLN A 216 -18.42 -11.27 3.26
C GLN A 216 -17.12 -10.93 3.99
N GLU A 217 -16.92 -11.53 5.16
CA GLU A 217 -15.62 -11.46 5.84
C GLU A 217 -14.58 -12.19 4.98
N ILE A 218 -13.47 -11.51 4.73
CA ILE A 218 -12.35 -12.02 3.97
C ILE A 218 -11.21 -12.28 4.93
N ARG A 219 -10.52 -13.40 4.72
CA ARG A 219 -9.33 -13.75 5.46
C ARG A 219 -8.30 -12.62 5.38
N ARG A 220 -7.63 -12.35 6.48
CA ARG A 220 -6.62 -11.29 6.56
C ARG A 220 -5.46 -11.69 7.45
N GLN A 221 -4.40 -10.91 7.35
CA GLN A 221 -3.20 -11.02 8.18
C GLN A 221 -2.70 -9.61 8.51
N VAL A 222 -2.21 -9.40 9.74
CA VAL A 222 -1.44 -8.19 10.08
C VAL A 222 0.01 -8.49 9.70
N LEU A 223 0.60 -7.64 8.87
CA LEU A 223 2.02 -7.73 8.47
C LEU A 223 2.91 -6.87 9.37
N ASP A 224 2.42 -5.69 9.73
CA ASP A 224 3.14 -4.73 10.56
C ASP A 224 2.15 -3.95 11.45
N TYR A 225 2.58 -3.61 12.65
CA TYR A 225 1.86 -2.75 13.58
C TYR A 225 2.85 -1.90 14.37
N SER A 226 2.74 -0.57 14.21
CA SER A 226 3.61 0.37 14.90
C SER A 226 2.80 1.44 15.64
N VAL A 227 3.35 1.94 16.75
CA VAL A 227 2.75 3.01 17.54
C VAL A 227 3.73 4.17 17.64
N VAL A 228 3.29 5.33 17.22
CA VAL A 228 3.97 6.61 17.47
C VAL A 228 3.30 7.27 18.67
N ASP A 229 3.83 6.99 19.86
CA ASP A 229 3.36 7.58 21.11
C ASP A 229 4.02 8.95 21.33
N ARG A 230 3.60 9.93 20.51
CA ARG A 230 4.09 11.31 20.58
C ARG A 230 2.91 12.26 20.70
N GLU A 231 2.90 13.04 21.77
CA GLU A 231 1.90 14.08 22.00
C GLU A 231 2.52 15.48 21.86
N GLU A 232 1.82 16.37 21.15
CA GLU A 232 2.23 17.76 21.06
C GLU A 232 1.91 18.49 22.39
N PRO A 233 2.88 19.21 23.00
CA PRO A 233 2.61 19.99 24.19
C PRO A 233 1.62 21.12 23.88
N PRO A 234 0.84 21.58 24.87
CA PRO A 234 -0.11 22.67 24.66
C PRO A 234 0.63 23.95 24.24
N MET A 235 0.23 24.51 23.09
CA MET A 235 0.70 25.81 22.61
C MET A 235 -0.44 26.82 22.68
N TYR A 236 -0.09 28.09 22.87
CA TYR A 236 -1.07 29.17 22.97
C TYR A 236 -0.76 30.25 21.93
N ASN A 237 -1.79 30.90 21.39
CA ASN A 237 -1.61 32.05 20.51
C ASN A 237 -1.29 33.34 21.30
N GLU A 238 -1.06 34.45 20.62
CA GLU A 238 -0.74 35.74 21.26
C GLU A 238 -1.83 36.25 22.21
N LYS A 239 -3.07 35.77 22.06
CA LYS A 239 -4.22 36.08 22.92
C LYS A 239 -4.33 35.14 24.13
N GLY A 240 -3.44 34.17 24.27
CA GLY A 240 -3.46 33.17 25.33
C GLY A 240 -4.48 32.04 25.13
N GLU A 241 -5.01 31.87 23.92
CA GLU A 241 -5.95 30.81 23.58
C GLU A 241 -5.18 29.55 23.15
N LEU A 242 -5.66 28.37 23.55
CA LEU A 242 -5.02 27.10 23.20
C LEU A 242 -5.09 26.88 21.68
N LYS A 243 -3.92 26.70 21.05
CA LYS A 243 -3.83 26.36 19.63
C LYS A 243 -4.28 24.92 19.39
N PRO A 244 -4.89 24.62 18.22
CA PRO A 244 -5.11 23.25 17.77
C PRO A 244 -3.82 22.44 17.77
N LYS A 245 -3.91 21.17 18.14
CA LYS A 245 -2.78 20.24 18.00
C LYS A 245 -2.57 19.87 16.52
N THR A 246 -1.32 19.91 16.08
CA THR A 246 -0.85 19.54 14.74
C THR A 246 -0.72 18.02 14.58
N PHE A 247 -0.40 17.31 15.66
CA PHE A 247 -0.32 15.85 15.66
C PHE A 247 -0.79 15.25 16.99
N LEU A 248 -1.25 14.01 16.92
CA LEU A 248 -1.70 13.20 18.05
C LEU A 248 -1.01 11.83 18.00
N PRO A 249 -0.91 11.12 19.14
CA PRO A 249 -0.46 9.74 19.15
C PRO A 249 -1.25 8.92 18.12
N SER A 250 -0.52 8.11 17.34
CA SER A 250 -1.08 7.39 16.19
C SER A 250 -0.52 5.98 16.13
N SER A 251 -1.28 5.07 15.55
CA SER A 251 -0.84 3.72 15.22
C SER A 251 -1.00 3.48 13.73
N SER A 252 -0.03 2.79 13.13
CA SER A 252 -0.13 2.29 11.77
C SER A 252 -0.27 0.78 11.80
N VAL A 253 -1.11 0.24 10.91
CA VAL A 253 -1.22 -1.19 10.69
C VAL A 253 -1.14 -1.45 9.20
N THR A 254 -0.36 -2.46 8.80
CA THR A 254 -0.38 -2.98 7.42
C THR A 254 -1.08 -4.32 7.42
N LEU A 255 -2.13 -4.43 6.63
CA LEU A 255 -2.93 -5.65 6.47
C LEU A 255 -2.68 -6.28 5.10
N ALA A 256 -2.56 -7.60 5.05
CA ALA A 256 -2.62 -8.40 3.83
C ALA A 256 -3.97 -9.15 3.75
N PHE A 257 -4.59 -9.15 2.58
CA PHE A 257 -5.77 -9.97 2.29
C PHE A 257 -5.88 -10.27 0.79
N PRO A 258 -6.48 -11.42 0.41
CA PRO A 258 -6.79 -11.72 -0.99
C PRO A 258 -7.98 -10.87 -1.47
N ALA A 259 -7.85 -10.27 -2.64
CA ALA A 259 -8.87 -9.41 -3.22
C ALA A 259 -9.33 -9.91 -4.59
N ASP A 260 -10.64 -9.91 -4.78
CA ASP A 260 -11.26 -10.02 -6.09
C ASP A 260 -11.64 -8.63 -6.60
N VAL A 261 -11.29 -8.33 -7.85
CA VAL A 261 -11.62 -7.07 -8.52
C VAL A 261 -11.92 -7.35 -10.00
N PRO A 262 -13.09 -6.98 -10.52
CA PRO A 262 -13.42 -7.24 -11.92
C PRO A 262 -12.57 -6.39 -12.88
N ALA A 263 -12.36 -6.91 -14.09
CA ALA A 263 -11.63 -6.24 -15.16
C ALA A 263 -12.17 -4.82 -15.43
N LYS A 264 -11.29 -3.82 -15.41
CA LYS A 264 -11.61 -2.39 -15.56
C LYS A 264 -12.66 -1.87 -14.57
N GLY A 265 -12.82 -2.55 -13.44
CA GLY A 265 -13.78 -2.21 -12.41
C GLY A 265 -13.13 -1.92 -11.07
N SER A 266 -13.98 -1.72 -10.07
CA SER A 266 -13.58 -1.45 -8.70
C SER A 266 -14.33 -2.35 -7.72
N SER A 267 -13.77 -2.54 -6.53
CA SER A 267 -14.41 -3.30 -5.44
C SER A 267 -14.16 -2.63 -4.09
N ILE A 268 -15.14 -2.77 -3.18
CA ILE A 268 -15.12 -2.14 -1.86
C ILE A 268 -14.77 -3.18 -0.80
N TYR A 269 -13.80 -2.84 0.03
CA TYR A 269 -13.42 -3.58 1.22
C TYR A 269 -13.53 -2.66 2.44
N LEU A 270 -14.29 -3.07 3.44
CA LEU A 270 -14.46 -2.35 4.70
C LEU A 270 -13.57 -3.01 5.75
N VAL A 271 -12.65 -2.25 6.34
CA VAL A 271 -11.74 -2.74 7.37
C VAL A 271 -12.26 -2.31 8.74
N PHE A 272 -12.90 -3.23 9.46
CA PHE A 272 -13.45 -3.02 10.79
C PHE A 272 -12.42 -3.27 11.89
N TYR A 273 -12.48 -2.50 12.98
CA TYR A 273 -11.63 -2.64 14.18
C TYR A 273 -12.31 -2.09 15.46
N GLY A 274 -11.65 -2.27 16.61
CA GLY A 274 -12.11 -1.78 17.91
C GLY A 274 -13.11 -2.67 18.64
N ASN A 275 -12.92 -3.99 18.54
CA ASN A 275 -13.65 -4.99 19.31
C ASN A 275 -12.67 -5.76 20.23
N PRO A 276 -12.45 -5.32 21.48
CA PRO A 276 -11.49 -5.96 22.38
C PRO A 276 -11.85 -7.41 22.77
N ASN A 277 -13.10 -7.83 22.49
CA ASN A 277 -13.58 -9.19 22.73
C ASN A 277 -13.63 -10.03 21.45
N ALA A 278 -12.98 -9.58 20.36
CA ALA A 278 -13.00 -10.29 19.09
C ALA A 278 -12.40 -11.70 19.23
N PRO A 279 -13.06 -12.73 18.65
CA PRO A 279 -12.45 -14.04 18.52
C PRO A 279 -11.25 -13.98 17.57
N LEU A 280 -10.40 -15.00 17.59
CA LEU A 280 -9.39 -15.15 16.55
C LEU A 280 -10.07 -15.26 15.17
N PRO A 281 -9.56 -14.55 14.14
CA PRO A 281 -10.08 -14.68 12.78
C PRO A 281 -9.80 -16.07 12.21
N ASP A 282 -10.50 -16.44 11.14
CA ASP A 282 -10.22 -17.66 10.39
C ASP A 282 -8.77 -17.66 9.86
N ARG A 283 -8.12 -18.81 9.95
CA ARG A 283 -6.75 -19.06 9.52
C ARG A 283 -6.64 -20.16 8.47
N ALA A 284 -7.77 -20.70 7.98
CA ALA A 284 -7.76 -21.68 6.91
C ALA A 284 -7.01 -21.11 5.70
N SER A 285 -6.00 -21.84 5.22
CA SER A 285 -5.20 -21.44 4.08
C SER A 285 -4.62 -22.64 3.36
N ASP A 286 -4.45 -22.48 2.05
CA ASP A 286 -3.62 -23.35 1.23
C ASP A 286 -2.13 -23.11 1.46
N LEU A 287 -1.75 -21.91 1.93
CA LEU A 287 -0.37 -21.56 2.26
C LEU A 287 0.05 -22.25 3.56
N VAL A 288 1.05 -23.12 3.46
CA VAL A 288 1.61 -23.89 4.57
C VAL A 288 3.12 -23.68 4.63
N VAL A 289 3.62 -23.42 5.83
CA VAL A 289 5.05 -23.27 6.13
C VAL A 289 5.46 -24.30 7.17
N ASN A 290 6.48 -25.11 6.84
CA ASN A 290 6.99 -26.18 7.70
C ASN A 290 8.52 -26.17 7.77
N GLY A 291 9.09 -26.73 8.84
CA GLY A 291 10.54 -26.87 8.99
C GLY A 291 11.17 -25.85 9.93
N THR A 292 12.49 -25.74 9.89
CA THR A 292 13.27 -24.88 10.79
C THR A 292 13.89 -23.74 10.00
N ARG A 293 13.67 -22.51 10.46
CA ARG A 293 14.30 -21.32 9.87
C ARG A 293 15.85 -21.41 9.89
N PRO A 294 16.53 -20.88 8.87
CA PRO A 294 15.97 -20.21 7.67
C PRO A 294 15.58 -21.19 6.53
N GLY A 295 15.79 -22.50 6.69
CA GLY A 295 15.50 -23.55 5.69
C GLY A 295 14.08 -24.11 5.72
N VAL A 296 13.07 -23.24 5.68
CA VAL A 296 11.68 -23.71 5.68
C VAL A 296 11.24 -24.26 4.32
N ILE A 297 10.18 -25.05 4.34
CA ILE A 297 9.41 -25.47 3.18
C ILE A 297 8.15 -24.63 3.14
N VAL A 298 7.88 -24.01 2.00
CA VAL A 298 6.70 -23.18 1.74
C VAL A 298 5.91 -23.80 0.61
N GLU A 299 4.62 -24.04 0.81
CA GLU A 299 3.76 -24.61 -0.22
C GLU A 299 2.39 -23.95 -0.23
N ASN A 300 1.77 -23.90 -1.40
CA ASN A 300 0.38 -23.48 -1.60
C ASN A 300 -0.32 -24.47 -2.55
N GLU A 301 -1.46 -24.16 -3.19
CA GLU A 301 -2.09 -25.12 -4.14
C GLU A 301 -1.26 -25.40 -5.40
N TYR A 302 -0.30 -24.54 -5.74
CA TYR A 302 0.42 -24.58 -7.02
C TYR A 302 1.84 -25.15 -6.91
N TYR A 303 2.56 -24.79 -5.84
CA TYR A 303 3.96 -25.12 -5.70
C TYR A 303 4.32 -25.66 -4.32
N ARG A 304 5.50 -26.29 -4.27
CA ARG A 304 6.25 -26.57 -3.05
C ARG A 304 7.68 -26.11 -3.24
N LEU A 305 8.12 -25.18 -2.40
CA LEU A 305 9.43 -24.56 -2.44
C LEU A 305 10.20 -24.89 -1.17
N LYS A 306 11.51 -25.08 -1.27
CA LYS A 306 12.40 -25.23 -0.13
C LYS A 306 13.40 -24.09 -0.11
N LEU A 307 13.59 -23.50 1.06
CA LEU A 307 14.68 -22.57 1.34
C LEU A 307 15.89 -23.33 1.91
N HIS A 308 17.09 -22.85 1.59
CA HIS A 308 18.35 -23.47 1.99
C HIS A 308 18.58 -23.38 3.50
N ASP A 309 19.03 -24.46 4.15
CA ASP A 309 19.09 -24.57 5.60
C ASP A 309 19.97 -23.51 6.31
N LEU A 310 20.96 -22.96 5.61
CA LEU A 310 21.88 -21.94 6.15
C LEU A 310 21.51 -20.51 5.72
N SER A 311 21.50 -20.23 4.41
CA SER A 311 21.22 -18.89 3.89
C SER A 311 19.73 -18.56 3.78
N GLY A 312 18.88 -19.58 3.71
CA GLY A 312 17.47 -19.50 3.34
C GLY A 312 17.20 -18.98 1.92
N MET A 313 18.19 -19.02 1.03
CA MET A 313 17.96 -18.80 -0.40
C MET A 313 17.09 -19.91 -0.99
N LEU A 314 16.39 -19.63 -2.09
CA LEU A 314 15.64 -20.67 -2.81
C LEU A 314 16.56 -21.83 -3.17
N ASP A 315 16.14 -23.06 -2.84
CA ASP A 315 16.97 -24.28 -2.91
C ASP A 315 16.33 -25.37 -3.78
N GLU A 316 15.01 -25.55 -3.67
CA GLU A 316 14.25 -26.53 -4.46
C GLU A 316 12.91 -25.93 -4.88
N VAL A 317 12.48 -26.25 -6.10
CA VAL A 317 11.19 -25.83 -6.66
C VAL A 317 10.47 -27.06 -7.21
N ALA A 318 9.23 -27.31 -6.80
CA ALA A 318 8.38 -28.36 -7.37
C ALA A 318 6.97 -27.81 -7.65
N LEU A 319 6.38 -28.24 -8.76
CA LEU A 319 4.97 -28.01 -9.04
C LEU A 319 4.13 -29.07 -8.35
N LYS A 320 3.02 -28.67 -7.71
CA LYS A 320 2.11 -29.63 -7.06
C LYS A 320 1.41 -30.57 -8.04
N SER A 321 1.24 -30.14 -9.27
CA SER A 321 0.71 -30.98 -10.35
C SER A 321 1.72 -32.00 -10.89
N LYS A 322 3.02 -31.81 -10.61
CA LYS A 322 4.12 -32.67 -11.04
C LYS A 322 5.09 -32.93 -9.87
N PRO A 323 4.63 -33.55 -8.77
CA PRO A 323 5.42 -33.65 -7.53
C PRO A 323 6.68 -34.51 -7.66
N ASP A 324 6.77 -35.35 -8.70
CA ASP A 324 7.94 -36.18 -9.01
C ASP A 324 9.06 -35.38 -9.71
N LEU A 325 8.77 -34.14 -10.15
CA LEU A 325 9.72 -33.25 -10.80
C LEU A 325 10.09 -32.10 -9.86
N THR A 326 11.34 -32.11 -9.39
CA THR A 326 11.92 -31.04 -8.58
C THR A 326 13.05 -30.38 -9.35
N PHE A 327 12.95 -29.07 -9.57
CA PHE A 327 14.05 -28.26 -10.09
C PHE A 327 15.01 -27.93 -8.96
N VAL A 328 16.30 -28.18 -9.21
CA VAL A 328 17.37 -28.01 -8.22
C VAL A 328 18.66 -27.56 -8.93
N HIS A 329 19.62 -27.06 -8.16
CA HIS A 329 20.98 -26.80 -8.64
C HIS A 329 22.00 -27.86 -8.15
N LYS A 330 22.26 -27.95 -6.83
CA LYS A 330 23.04 -29.01 -6.13
C LYS A 330 24.44 -29.38 -6.69
N LYS A 331 25.05 -28.58 -7.56
CA LYS A 331 26.38 -28.89 -8.14
C LYS A 331 27.50 -28.01 -7.60
N GLU A 332 27.30 -26.70 -7.55
CA GLU A 332 28.31 -25.73 -7.13
C GLU A 332 27.89 -24.94 -5.87
N THR A 333 28.86 -24.24 -5.27
CA THR A 333 28.71 -23.42 -4.05
C THR A 333 28.04 -24.20 -2.90
N ASN A 334 26.92 -23.72 -2.38
CA ASN A 334 26.09 -24.43 -1.40
C ASN A 334 24.90 -25.17 -2.02
N GLY A 335 24.76 -25.13 -3.36
CA GLY A 335 23.72 -25.84 -4.09
C GLY A 335 22.37 -25.12 -4.19
N ALA A 336 22.22 -23.91 -3.63
CA ALA A 336 21.02 -23.10 -3.77
C ALA A 336 20.78 -22.67 -5.23
N ILE A 337 19.51 -22.46 -5.59
CA ILE A 337 19.05 -21.96 -6.89
C ILE A 337 19.32 -20.46 -7.00
N GLN A 338 18.96 -19.67 -5.99
CA GLN A 338 19.18 -18.22 -6.01
C GLN A 338 20.56 -17.88 -5.44
N TRP A 339 21.49 -17.44 -6.30
CA TRP A 339 22.86 -17.07 -5.90
C TRP A 339 22.99 -15.59 -5.53
N ASN A 340 22.53 -14.71 -6.43
CA ASN A 340 22.83 -13.29 -6.33
C ASN A 340 21.82 -12.51 -5.47
N PRO A 341 22.20 -11.33 -4.94
CA PRO A 341 23.38 -10.50 -5.25
C PRO A 341 24.76 -11.18 -5.19
N GLY A 342 25.63 -10.89 -6.15
CA GLY A 342 26.98 -11.48 -6.18
C GLY A 342 28.02 -10.55 -6.78
N CYS A 343 29.26 -10.71 -6.31
CA CYS A 343 30.36 -9.82 -6.61
C CYS A 343 31.67 -10.59 -6.79
N TYR A 344 32.47 -10.17 -7.77
CA TYR A 344 33.82 -10.66 -7.97
C TYR A 344 34.81 -9.50 -7.99
N ALA A 345 35.69 -9.47 -6.98
CA ALA A 345 36.74 -8.48 -6.82
C ALA A 345 38.07 -9.18 -6.48
N PRO A 346 38.75 -9.78 -7.47
CA PRO A 346 40.03 -10.46 -7.26
C PRO A 346 41.03 -9.56 -6.51
N PRO A 347 41.89 -10.13 -5.64
CA PRO A 347 42.13 -11.58 -5.49
C PRO A 347 41.12 -12.30 -4.58
N ARG A 348 40.04 -11.65 -4.13
CA ARG A 348 38.98 -12.33 -3.37
C ARG A 348 38.26 -13.36 -4.25
N ALA A 349 37.83 -14.45 -3.62
CA ALA A 349 36.93 -15.40 -4.25
C ALA A 349 35.61 -14.71 -4.66
N TRP A 350 34.90 -15.33 -5.59
CA TRP A 350 33.56 -14.88 -5.96
C TRP A 350 32.63 -14.98 -4.76
N ALA A 351 31.98 -13.88 -4.42
CA ALA A 351 31.09 -13.77 -3.30
C ALA A 351 29.64 -13.82 -3.76
N HIS A 352 28.81 -14.60 -3.06
CA HIS A 352 27.38 -14.69 -3.31
C HIS A 352 26.61 -14.48 -2.01
N LEU A 353 25.40 -13.93 -2.12
CA LEU A 353 24.51 -13.83 -0.99
C LEU A 353 23.99 -15.20 -0.54
N SER A 354 23.96 -16.18 -1.44
CA SER A 354 23.70 -17.58 -1.07
C SER A 354 24.70 -18.13 -0.06
N ASP A 355 25.91 -17.59 0.05
CA ASP A 355 26.93 -18.06 1.00
C ASP A 355 26.73 -17.54 2.44
N TRP A 356 25.64 -16.80 2.71
CA TRP A 356 25.26 -16.44 4.07
C TRP A 356 25.09 -17.68 4.96
N GLU A 357 25.70 -17.62 6.13
CA GLU A 357 25.78 -18.73 7.08
C GLU A 357 25.73 -18.16 8.50
N PRO A 358 24.73 -18.56 9.32
CA PRO A 358 24.58 -18.05 10.68
C PRO A 358 25.85 -18.28 11.50
N GLY A 359 26.32 -17.24 12.19
CA GLY A 359 27.51 -17.29 13.05
C GLY A 359 28.85 -17.17 12.33
N LYS A 360 28.87 -17.21 10.99
CA LYS A 360 30.06 -16.95 10.17
C LYS A 360 30.06 -15.56 9.56
N TYR A 361 28.89 -15.09 9.13
CA TYR A 361 28.70 -13.75 8.59
C TYR A 361 27.68 -12.97 9.42
N ASP A 362 27.83 -11.65 9.41
CA ASP A 362 26.97 -10.73 10.14
C ASP A 362 25.80 -10.30 9.24
N TYR A 363 24.64 -10.90 9.50
CA TYR A 363 23.38 -10.57 8.85
C TYR A 363 22.21 -10.85 9.80
N GLU A 364 21.15 -10.11 9.61
CA GLU A 364 19.90 -10.21 10.34
C GLU A 364 18.87 -10.98 9.52
N TYR A 365 17.88 -11.53 10.22
CA TYR A 365 16.80 -12.30 9.65
C TYR A 365 15.50 -12.03 10.41
N GLU A 366 14.45 -11.71 9.66
CA GLU A 366 13.09 -11.58 10.16
C GLU A 366 12.14 -12.38 9.27
N GLU A 367 11.03 -12.84 9.87
CA GLU A 367 9.99 -13.53 9.13
C GLU A 367 8.60 -13.17 9.64
N THR A 368 7.66 -13.08 8.70
CA THR A 368 6.24 -12.86 8.98
C THR A 368 5.48 -14.08 8.49
N VAL A 369 4.77 -14.74 9.39
CA VAL A 369 4.02 -15.97 9.09
C VAL A 369 2.54 -15.74 9.30
N GLY A 370 1.73 -16.05 8.30
CA GLY A 370 0.30 -16.09 8.48
C GLY A 370 -0.45 -16.70 7.30
N PRO A 371 -1.79 -16.64 7.34
CA PRO A 371 -2.62 -17.43 6.45
C PRO A 371 -2.81 -16.79 5.07
N VAL A 372 -2.40 -15.54 4.86
CA VAL A 372 -2.43 -14.89 3.54
C VAL A 372 -1.04 -14.96 2.91
N GLU A 373 -0.01 -14.77 3.72
CA GLU A 373 1.35 -14.56 3.24
C GLU A 373 2.41 -15.05 4.23
N TYR A 374 3.52 -15.53 3.68
CA TYR A 374 4.77 -15.78 4.37
C TYR A 374 5.86 -14.90 3.76
N GLN A 375 6.54 -14.12 4.60
CA GLN A 375 7.66 -13.28 4.20
C GLN A 375 8.94 -13.68 4.94
N THR A 376 10.07 -13.60 4.25
CA THR A 376 11.40 -13.60 4.87
C THR A 376 12.12 -12.33 4.47
N HIS A 377 12.66 -11.59 5.43
CA HIS A 377 13.54 -10.45 5.21
C HIS A 377 14.93 -10.77 5.78
N ARG A 378 15.98 -10.56 4.99
CA ARG A 378 17.37 -10.68 5.44
C ARG A 378 18.17 -9.51 4.96
N TRP A 379 19.08 -9.03 5.80
CA TRP A 379 19.97 -7.94 5.43
C TRP A 379 21.26 -8.01 6.22
N GLY A 380 22.36 -7.57 5.61
CA GLY A 380 23.67 -7.64 6.25
C GLY A 380 24.80 -7.41 5.27
N GLN A 381 26.02 -7.74 5.68
CA GLN A 381 27.18 -7.63 4.81
C GLN A 381 27.23 -8.79 3.81
N MET A 382 27.60 -8.52 2.56
CA MET A 382 27.87 -9.59 1.60
C MET A 382 29.08 -10.41 2.08
N PRO A 383 29.02 -11.76 2.02
CA PRO A 383 30.16 -12.61 2.33
C PRO A 383 31.43 -12.18 1.61
N LEU A 384 32.56 -12.07 2.34
CA LEU A 384 33.88 -11.67 1.80
C LEU A 384 33.97 -10.23 1.22
N MET A 385 32.87 -9.49 1.21
CA MET A 385 32.75 -8.16 0.62
C MET A 385 32.08 -7.20 1.63
N PRO A 386 32.74 -6.87 2.76
CA PRO A 386 32.16 -6.03 3.82
C PRO A 386 31.82 -4.60 3.36
N GLU A 387 32.35 -4.18 2.20
CA GLU A 387 32.01 -2.92 1.54
C GLU A 387 30.58 -2.90 1.00
N LEU A 388 29.96 -4.06 0.80
CA LEU A 388 28.62 -4.21 0.25
C LEU A 388 27.67 -4.65 1.36
N ASN A 389 26.67 -3.83 1.64
CA ASN A 389 25.49 -4.26 2.38
C ASN A 389 24.44 -4.76 1.38
N CYS A 390 23.75 -5.84 1.70
CA CYS A 390 22.76 -6.45 0.83
C CYS A 390 21.51 -6.79 1.62
N SER A 391 20.38 -6.84 0.92
CA SER A 391 19.15 -7.44 1.43
C SER A 391 18.56 -8.45 0.46
N MET A 392 17.81 -9.41 1.00
CA MET A 392 17.04 -10.40 0.25
C MET A 392 15.69 -10.65 0.92
N ASP A 393 14.64 -10.43 0.16
CA ASP A 393 13.25 -10.61 0.52
C ASP A 393 12.62 -11.71 -0.31
N TYR A 394 11.84 -12.58 0.33
CA TYR A 394 10.87 -13.43 -0.37
C TYR A 394 9.46 -13.17 0.17
N GLU A 395 8.49 -13.14 -0.75
CA GLU A 395 7.07 -13.01 -0.47
C GLU A 395 6.32 -14.18 -1.12
N PHE A 396 5.75 -15.06 -0.29
CA PHE A 396 4.97 -16.22 -0.72
C PHE A 396 3.51 -16.03 -0.33
N ASN A 397 2.62 -16.09 -1.31
CA ASN A 397 1.21 -15.79 -1.12
C ASN A 397 0.33 -17.04 -1.30
N SER A 398 -0.73 -17.10 -0.52
CA SER A 398 -1.87 -18.00 -0.75
C SER A 398 -2.56 -17.71 -2.10
N GLY A 399 -3.10 -18.74 -2.76
CA GLY A 399 -4.00 -18.56 -3.91
C GLY A 399 -3.36 -18.14 -5.24
N VAL A 400 -2.05 -17.88 -5.31
CA VAL A 400 -1.34 -17.49 -6.55
C VAL A 400 -0.14 -18.39 -6.88
N PRO A 401 0.19 -18.64 -8.17
CA PRO A 401 1.22 -19.60 -8.56
C PRO A 401 2.65 -19.03 -8.58
N TYR A 402 2.82 -17.76 -8.24
CA TYR A 402 4.12 -17.10 -8.20
C TYR A 402 4.50 -16.72 -6.76
N PHE A 403 5.78 -16.41 -6.58
CA PHE A 403 6.31 -15.75 -5.38
C PHE A 403 7.18 -14.59 -5.81
N LYS A 404 7.36 -13.58 -4.96
CA LYS A 404 8.22 -12.45 -5.27
C LYS A 404 9.57 -12.60 -4.59
N MET A 405 10.59 -12.09 -5.26
CA MET A 405 11.93 -11.88 -4.73
C MET A 405 12.28 -10.41 -4.89
N ARG A 406 12.76 -9.78 -3.83
CA ARG A 406 13.40 -8.45 -3.91
C ARG A 406 14.79 -8.54 -3.32
N SER A 407 15.75 -7.89 -3.97
CA SER A 407 17.10 -7.81 -3.45
C SER A 407 17.66 -6.41 -3.62
N SER A 408 18.57 -6.04 -2.72
CA SER A 408 19.30 -4.78 -2.81
C SER A 408 20.79 -4.97 -2.57
N VAL A 409 21.59 -4.07 -3.14
CA VAL A 409 23.01 -3.91 -2.85
C VAL A 409 23.27 -2.42 -2.61
N HIS A 410 23.75 -2.09 -1.42
CA HIS A 410 24.26 -0.76 -1.06
C HIS A 410 25.78 -0.83 -0.93
N VAL A 411 26.47 -0.07 -1.78
CA VAL A 411 27.92 0.04 -1.81
C VAL A 411 28.34 1.10 -0.80
N LYS A 412 28.84 0.72 0.36
CA LYS A 412 29.22 1.68 1.43
C LYS A 412 30.56 2.37 1.16
N TYR A 413 31.44 1.73 0.40
CA TYR A 413 32.78 2.22 0.09
C TYR A 413 33.11 1.96 -1.38
N ASP A 414 33.93 2.84 -1.97
CA ASP A 414 34.44 2.66 -3.34
C ASP A 414 35.05 1.26 -3.49
N THR A 415 34.47 0.46 -4.38
CA THR A 415 34.80 -0.97 -4.50
C THR A 415 35.18 -1.30 -5.94
N PRO A 416 36.43 -1.66 -6.25
CA PRO A 416 36.81 -2.15 -7.56
C PRO A 416 36.32 -3.60 -7.76
N VAL A 417 35.63 -3.85 -8.87
CA VAL A 417 35.05 -5.17 -9.21
C VAL A 417 35.35 -5.56 -10.67
N GLN A 418 35.41 -6.86 -10.92
CA GLN A 418 35.29 -7.45 -12.28
C GLN A 418 33.87 -7.91 -12.58
N ALA A 419 33.07 -8.18 -11.55
CA ALA A 419 31.65 -8.47 -11.71
C ALA A 419 30.86 -7.97 -10.51
N LEU A 420 29.73 -7.32 -10.79
CA LEU A 420 28.64 -7.12 -9.85
C LEU A 420 27.36 -7.53 -10.58
N ARG A 421 26.61 -8.44 -9.99
CA ARG A 421 25.46 -9.10 -10.62
C ARG A 421 24.29 -9.23 -9.65
N ASN A 422 23.08 -9.28 -10.21
CA ASN A 422 21.85 -9.47 -9.44
C ASN A 422 20.79 -10.24 -10.25
N GLY A 423 19.70 -10.68 -9.62
CA GLY A 423 18.59 -11.38 -10.30
C GLY A 423 18.97 -12.75 -10.86
N GLU A 424 19.89 -13.48 -10.21
CA GLU A 424 20.40 -14.76 -10.70
C GLU A 424 19.66 -15.96 -10.13
N VAL A 425 19.22 -16.85 -11.01
CA VAL A 425 18.83 -18.22 -10.65
C VAL A 425 19.68 -19.22 -11.42
N VAL A 426 20.05 -20.30 -10.76
CA VAL A 426 20.89 -21.37 -11.27
C VAL A 426 20.14 -22.69 -11.12
N PHE A 427 20.18 -23.51 -12.16
CA PHE A 427 19.61 -24.85 -12.16
C PHE A 427 20.61 -25.86 -12.70
N ALA A 428 20.49 -27.11 -12.27
CA ALA A 428 21.18 -28.22 -12.89
C ALA A 428 20.73 -28.32 -14.36
N ARG A 429 21.66 -28.47 -15.30
CA ARG A 429 21.36 -28.45 -16.74
C ARG A 429 20.25 -29.42 -17.14
N GLU A 430 20.18 -30.58 -16.50
CA GLU A 430 19.17 -31.62 -16.71
C GLU A 430 17.73 -31.20 -16.33
N SER A 431 17.57 -30.09 -15.61
CA SER A 431 16.24 -29.58 -15.22
C SER A 431 15.45 -29.13 -16.44
N PHE A 432 16.11 -28.52 -17.43
CA PHE A 432 15.48 -27.88 -18.58
C PHE A 432 16.25 -28.13 -19.88
N SER A 433 15.53 -28.29 -20.99
CA SER A 433 16.12 -28.47 -22.32
C SER A 433 16.23 -27.18 -23.10
N GLU A 434 15.44 -26.16 -22.75
CA GLU A 434 15.29 -24.93 -23.53
C GLU A 434 15.15 -23.68 -22.68
N ALA A 435 15.43 -22.53 -23.29
CA ALA A 435 15.18 -21.22 -22.71
C ALA A 435 14.34 -20.36 -23.65
N ALA A 436 13.53 -19.47 -23.08
CA ALA A 436 12.73 -18.50 -23.81
C ALA A 436 12.77 -17.13 -23.17
N TRP A 437 12.58 -16.07 -23.95
CA TRP A 437 12.36 -14.72 -23.43
C TRP A 437 11.54 -13.89 -24.41
N TYR A 438 10.85 -12.88 -23.90
CA TYR A 438 10.24 -11.87 -24.76
C TYR A 438 11.30 -10.83 -25.15
N ASP A 439 11.66 -10.77 -26.42
CA ASP A 439 12.61 -9.79 -26.92
C ASP A 439 11.91 -8.43 -27.12
N PRO A 440 12.24 -7.40 -26.33
CA PRO A 440 11.63 -6.09 -26.44
C PRO A 440 12.00 -5.34 -27.73
N ILE A 441 13.00 -5.80 -28.48
CA ILE A 441 13.44 -5.20 -29.75
C ILE A 441 12.60 -5.74 -30.91
N THR A 442 12.42 -7.06 -30.98
CA THR A 442 11.66 -7.70 -32.07
C THR A 442 10.17 -7.81 -31.76
N HIS A 443 9.77 -7.64 -30.50
CA HIS A 443 8.42 -7.88 -29.99
C HIS A 443 7.97 -9.34 -30.22
N GLN A 444 8.90 -10.29 -30.17
CA GLN A 444 8.65 -11.72 -30.35
C GLN A 444 9.21 -12.52 -29.17
N ILE A 445 8.70 -13.73 -28.99
CA ILE A 445 9.28 -14.69 -28.06
C ILE A 445 10.40 -15.42 -28.79
N GLU A 446 11.62 -15.27 -28.28
CA GLU A 446 12.79 -16.02 -28.73
C GLU A 446 12.87 -17.32 -27.93
N THR A 447 13.18 -18.43 -28.60
CA THR A 447 13.38 -19.74 -27.97
C THR A 447 14.68 -20.35 -28.45
N ARG A 448 15.45 -20.95 -27.52
CA ARG A 448 16.72 -21.63 -27.85
C ARG A 448 16.89 -22.92 -27.08
N GLU A 449 17.52 -23.89 -27.73
CA GLU A 449 17.84 -25.20 -27.15
C GLU A 449 19.13 -25.11 -26.31
N ILE A 450 19.02 -25.35 -25.01
CA ILE A 450 20.15 -25.37 -24.07
C ILE A 450 21.05 -26.58 -24.34
N THR A 451 20.45 -27.72 -24.72
CA THR A 451 21.16 -28.99 -24.92
C THR A 451 22.07 -28.99 -26.15
N ALA A 452 21.85 -28.09 -27.11
CA ALA A 452 22.65 -27.97 -28.32
C ALA A 452 23.92 -27.12 -28.14
N GLU A 453 24.01 -26.33 -27.08
CA GLU A 453 25.11 -25.37 -26.91
C GLU A 453 26.34 -25.96 -26.19
N PRO A 454 27.55 -25.55 -26.58
CA PRO A 454 28.76 -25.81 -25.80
C PRO A 454 28.67 -25.21 -24.39
N ASP A 455 29.44 -25.80 -23.46
CA ASP A 455 29.58 -25.25 -22.12
C ASP A 455 30.21 -23.86 -22.14
N LEU A 456 29.75 -23.01 -21.21
CA LEU A 456 30.14 -21.60 -21.06
C LEU A 456 29.78 -20.74 -22.28
N THR A 457 28.68 -21.08 -22.94
CA THR A 457 28.08 -20.21 -23.97
C THR A 457 27.14 -19.22 -23.29
N GLU A 458 27.30 -17.93 -23.61
CA GLU A 458 26.45 -16.85 -23.09
C GLU A 458 25.55 -16.29 -24.19
N TRP A 459 24.25 -16.24 -23.92
CA TRP A 459 23.28 -15.52 -24.73
C TRP A 459 22.96 -14.20 -24.05
N MET A 460 23.35 -13.09 -24.69
CA MET A 460 22.95 -11.76 -24.24
C MET A 460 21.49 -11.52 -24.55
N VAL A 461 20.78 -11.02 -23.53
CA VAL A 461 19.35 -10.72 -23.53
C VAL A 461 19.19 -9.23 -23.16
N PRO A 462 18.31 -8.47 -23.84
CA PRO A 462 18.12 -7.06 -23.54
C PRO A 462 17.84 -6.81 -22.06
N ASN A 463 18.45 -5.77 -21.48
CA ASN A 463 18.37 -5.47 -20.05
C ASN A 463 16.92 -5.22 -19.56
N ASN A 464 16.03 -4.77 -20.43
CA ASN A 464 14.63 -4.50 -20.13
C ASN A 464 13.68 -5.63 -20.57
N THR A 465 14.19 -6.86 -20.66
CA THR A 465 13.39 -8.04 -21.01
C THR A 465 12.32 -8.29 -19.94
N PRO A 466 11.02 -8.21 -20.28
CA PRO A 466 9.93 -8.26 -19.29
C PRO A 466 9.84 -9.60 -18.56
N TRP A 467 10.15 -10.68 -19.26
CA TRP A 467 10.23 -12.01 -18.67
C TRP A 467 11.12 -12.92 -19.50
N LEU A 468 11.67 -13.93 -18.84
CA LEU A 468 12.43 -15.02 -19.44
C LEU A 468 12.15 -16.31 -18.66
N ALA A 469 12.40 -17.46 -19.28
CA ALA A 469 12.07 -18.75 -18.72
C ALA A 469 13.06 -19.83 -19.14
N PHE A 470 13.22 -20.83 -18.27
CA PHE A 470 13.70 -22.15 -18.65
C PHE A 470 12.53 -23.11 -18.70
N PHE A 471 12.51 -24.00 -19.69
CA PHE A 471 11.40 -24.92 -19.89
C PHE A 471 11.85 -26.23 -20.55
N ASP A 472 10.95 -27.21 -20.50
CA ASP A 472 11.15 -28.53 -21.09
C ASP A 472 9.81 -29.03 -21.65
N ARG A 473 9.75 -29.18 -22.98
CA ARG A 473 8.53 -29.60 -23.69
C ARG A 473 8.15 -31.05 -23.41
N GLU A 474 9.13 -31.92 -23.19
CA GLU A 474 8.88 -33.34 -22.90
C GLU A 474 8.27 -33.49 -21.51
N LYS A 475 8.79 -32.74 -20.53
CA LYS A 475 8.26 -32.72 -19.16
C LYS A 475 6.99 -31.88 -19.03
N GLY A 476 6.74 -30.95 -19.96
CA GLY A 476 5.56 -30.09 -19.96
C GLY A 476 5.61 -28.98 -18.90
N VAL A 477 6.81 -28.56 -18.46
CA VAL A 477 7.01 -27.65 -17.32
C VAL A 477 8.04 -26.57 -17.61
N GLY A 478 8.01 -25.51 -16.81
CA GLY A 478 9.01 -24.45 -16.85
C GLY A 478 9.11 -23.66 -15.55
N TYR A 479 10.10 -22.78 -15.51
CA TYR A 479 10.34 -21.79 -14.47
C TYR A 479 10.65 -20.45 -15.11
N ALA A 480 9.82 -19.44 -14.84
CA ALA A 480 9.93 -18.11 -15.41
C ALA A 480 10.30 -17.07 -14.35
N GLY A 481 11.12 -16.10 -14.74
CA GLY A 481 11.30 -14.84 -14.02
C GLY A 481 10.58 -13.72 -14.77
N ILE A 482 9.69 -13.03 -14.08
CA ILE A 482 9.00 -11.83 -14.56
C ILE A 482 9.60 -10.63 -13.85
N GLN A 483 10.16 -9.70 -14.61
CA GLN A 483 10.76 -8.49 -14.06
C GLN A 483 9.66 -7.52 -13.60
N LEU A 484 9.72 -7.09 -12.34
CA LEU A 484 8.82 -6.08 -11.76
C LEU A 484 9.49 -4.72 -11.65
N ASN A 485 10.72 -4.70 -11.14
CA ASN A 485 11.48 -3.47 -10.96
C ASN A 485 12.99 -3.74 -11.05
N SER A 486 13.73 -2.76 -11.56
CA SER A 486 15.19 -2.73 -11.53
C SER A 486 15.62 -1.28 -11.48
N MET A 487 16.45 -0.94 -10.49
CA MET A 487 16.90 0.44 -10.26
C MET A 487 18.37 0.47 -9.87
N ASN A 488 19.11 1.33 -10.54
CA ASN A 488 20.53 1.59 -10.29
C ASN A 488 20.69 3.10 -10.04
N VAL A 489 21.13 3.48 -8.84
CA VAL A 489 21.23 4.90 -8.45
C VAL A 489 22.49 5.16 -7.65
N GLY A 490 23.19 6.24 -7.96
CA GLY A 490 24.20 6.81 -7.06
C GLY A 490 23.57 7.93 -6.25
N LEU A 491 23.54 7.80 -4.91
CA LEU A 491 22.94 8.81 -4.04
C LEU A 491 23.77 10.09 -4.00
N GLU A 492 25.10 9.95 -3.97
CA GLU A 492 26.04 11.07 -3.91
C GLU A 492 26.94 11.16 -5.15
N GLY A 493 27.38 9.99 -5.65
CA GLY A 493 28.26 9.86 -6.81
C GLY A 493 27.52 9.65 -8.13
N ARG A 494 28.22 9.90 -9.25
CA ARG A 494 27.70 9.53 -10.57
C ARG A 494 27.75 8.02 -10.75
N MET A 495 26.59 7.42 -11.01
CA MET A 495 26.47 6.01 -11.38
C MET A 495 27.33 5.68 -12.61
N ARG A 496 28.02 4.54 -12.55
CA ARG A 496 28.81 4.02 -13.66
C ARG A 496 28.09 2.82 -14.23
N ASP A 497 27.82 2.87 -15.54
CA ASP A 497 27.25 1.75 -16.28
C ASP A 497 28.33 1.13 -17.17
N TYR A 498 28.47 -0.19 -17.13
CA TYR A 498 29.38 -0.91 -18.02
C TYR A 498 28.73 -2.22 -18.48
N ASN A 499 28.24 -2.19 -19.73
CA ASN A 499 27.54 -3.29 -20.40
C ASN A 499 26.40 -3.90 -19.55
N PRO A 500 25.39 -3.11 -19.13
CA PRO A 500 24.23 -3.69 -18.45
C PRO A 500 23.40 -4.51 -19.43
N TYR A 501 23.24 -5.80 -19.15
CA TYR A 501 22.40 -6.73 -19.88
C TYR A 501 21.95 -7.87 -18.98
N LEU A 502 20.89 -8.57 -19.38
CA LEU A 502 20.61 -9.90 -18.88
C LEU A 502 21.38 -10.90 -19.73
N TYR A 503 21.80 -12.01 -19.16
CA TYR A 503 22.34 -13.09 -19.97
C TYR A 503 21.94 -14.43 -19.42
N ILE A 504 21.91 -15.41 -20.31
CA ILE A 504 21.73 -16.82 -20.00
C ILE A 504 23.06 -17.51 -20.32
N THR A 505 23.58 -18.29 -19.38
CA THR A 505 24.75 -19.12 -19.61
C THR A 505 24.36 -20.58 -19.60
N THR A 506 24.81 -21.31 -20.63
CA THR A 506 24.66 -22.76 -20.73
C THR A 506 25.98 -23.44 -20.37
N GLY A 507 25.97 -24.34 -19.41
CA GLY A 507 27.14 -25.11 -18.96
C GLY A 507 26.72 -26.40 -18.27
N PRO A 508 27.52 -26.92 -17.31
CA PRO A 508 27.11 -28.04 -16.46
C PRO A 508 25.89 -27.71 -15.57
N TRP A 509 25.63 -26.42 -15.41
CA TRP A 509 24.41 -25.78 -14.91
C TRP A 509 23.89 -24.79 -15.98
N VAL A 510 22.63 -24.40 -15.86
CA VAL A 510 22.05 -23.31 -16.64
C VAL A 510 21.62 -22.21 -15.70
N TYR A 511 21.91 -20.96 -16.05
CA TYR A 511 21.50 -19.83 -15.23
C TYR A 511 21.21 -18.61 -16.07
N TRP A 512 20.41 -17.71 -15.53
CA TRP A 512 20.32 -16.34 -16.01
C TRP A 512 20.75 -15.39 -14.92
N THR A 513 21.19 -14.19 -15.27
CA THR A 513 21.53 -13.14 -14.31
C THR A 513 21.57 -11.77 -14.99
N ARG A 514 21.44 -10.71 -14.20
CA ARG A 514 21.68 -9.34 -14.65
C ARG A 514 23.12 -8.95 -14.36
N ALA A 515 23.85 -8.61 -15.42
CA ALA A 515 25.10 -7.88 -15.32
C ALA A 515 24.81 -6.42 -14.93
N LEU A 516 25.20 -6.03 -13.72
CA LEU A 516 25.15 -4.62 -13.29
C LEU A 516 26.42 -3.90 -13.74
N LEU A 517 27.57 -4.51 -13.45
CA LEU A 517 28.90 -4.09 -13.89
C LEU A 517 29.71 -5.35 -14.21
N TYR A 518 30.03 -5.60 -15.47
CA TYR A 518 30.59 -6.90 -15.86
C TYR A 518 31.81 -6.84 -16.80
N PRO A 519 32.95 -6.27 -16.36
CA PRO A 519 34.24 -6.46 -17.03
C PRO A 519 34.63 -7.92 -17.28
N TYR A 520 34.26 -8.84 -16.37
CA TYR A 520 34.63 -10.26 -16.44
C TYR A 520 34.15 -10.96 -17.72
N GLY A 521 32.93 -10.68 -18.18
CA GLY A 521 32.40 -11.23 -19.45
C GLY A 521 32.93 -10.53 -20.71
N SER A 522 33.78 -9.50 -20.57
CA SER A 522 34.35 -8.78 -21.70
C SER A 522 35.54 -9.52 -22.32
N ARG A 523 36.00 -9.04 -23.49
CA ARG A 523 37.25 -9.52 -24.10
C ARG A 523 38.50 -9.23 -23.26
N ASN A 524 38.40 -8.38 -22.24
CA ASN A 524 39.49 -8.02 -21.34
C ASN A 524 39.09 -8.30 -19.87
N PRO A 525 38.93 -9.58 -19.48
CA PRO A 525 38.35 -9.97 -18.19
C PRO A 525 39.18 -9.52 -16.97
N GLN A 526 40.42 -9.08 -17.19
CA GLN A 526 41.32 -8.58 -16.15
C GLN A 526 41.03 -7.13 -15.73
N GLN A 527 40.23 -6.40 -16.49
CA GLN A 527 39.88 -5.02 -16.18
C GLN A 527 38.98 -4.94 -14.95
N MET A 528 39.23 -3.94 -14.11
CA MET A 528 38.40 -3.62 -12.95
C MET A 528 37.62 -2.34 -13.25
N ILE A 529 36.39 -2.27 -12.77
CA ILE A 529 35.64 -1.02 -12.68
C ILE A 529 35.36 -0.73 -11.21
N GLU A 530 35.60 0.49 -10.78
CA GLU A 530 35.26 0.91 -9.41
C GLU A 530 33.78 1.29 -9.36
N VAL A 531 33.07 0.72 -8.39
CA VAL A 531 31.70 1.08 -8.02
C VAL A 531 31.78 2.14 -6.93
N PRO A 532 31.26 3.37 -7.16
CA PRO A 532 31.34 4.43 -6.16
C PRO A 532 30.56 4.09 -4.90
N ALA A 533 31.03 4.60 -3.75
CA ALA A 533 30.27 4.61 -2.51
C ALA A 533 28.89 5.28 -2.69
N GLU A 534 27.95 4.90 -1.83
CA GLU A 534 26.56 5.34 -1.86
C GLU A 534 25.82 5.01 -3.16
N THR A 535 26.27 3.97 -3.87
CA THR A 535 25.54 3.38 -5.00
C THR A 535 24.58 2.31 -4.48
N ILE A 536 23.34 2.34 -4.96
CA ILE A 536 22.29 1.36 -4.67
C ILE A 536 21.85 0.67 -5.96
N PHE A 537 21.76 -0.65 -5.88
CA PHE A 537 21.15 -1.52 -6.89
C PHE A 537 19.94 -2.21 -6.25
N LEU A 538 18.82 -2.24 -6.95
CA LEU A 538 17.60 -2.91 -6.52
C LEU A 538 17.06 -3.77 -7.66
N GLU A 539 16.65 -4.99 -7.33
CA GLU A 539 15.92 -5.88 -8.23
C GLU A 539 14.64 -6.35 -7.56
N GLU A 540 13.57 -6.48 -8.34
CA GLU A 540 12.33 -7.13 -7.92
C GLU A 540 11.79 -8.00 -9.06
N TRP A 541 11.53 -9.27 -8.74
CA TRP A 541 11.08 -10.29 -9.67
C TRP A 541 9.90 -11.05 -9.09
N ALA A 542 8.94 -11.41 -9.93
CA ALA A 542 8.00 -12.50 -9.65
C ALA A 542 8.52 -13.77 -10.33
N TYR A 543 8.73 -14.82 -9.56
CA TYR A 543 9.13 -16.12 -10.06
C TYR A 543 7.93 -17.06 -10.13
N LEU A 544 7.79 -17.72 -11.27
CA LEU A 544 6.63 -18.53 -11.63
C LEU A 544 7.09 -19.92 -12.08
N PRO A 545 6.98 -20.96 -11.25
CA PRO A 545 6.93 -22.33 -11.75
C PRO A 545 5.60 -22.55 -12.50
N PHE A 546 5.65 -23.10 -13.71
CA PHE A 546 4.46 -23.25 -14.55
C PHE A 546 4.44 -24.54 -15.37
N GLU A 547 3.25 -24.95 -15.78
CA GLU A 547 3.05 -25.95 -16.83
C GLU A 547 2.94 -25.26 -18.18
N LEU A 548 3.54 -25.86 -19.22
CA LEU A 548 3.39 -25.38 -20.58
C LEU A 548 1.92 -25.55 -21.03
N SER A 549 1.40 -24.58 -21.78
CA SER A 549 0.05 -24.70 -22.32
C SER A 549 -0.06 -25.91 -23.25
N SER A 550 -1.19 -26.62 -23.16
CA SER A 550 -1.53 -27.66 -24.14
C SER A 550 -1.80 -27.09 -25.54
N ASN A 551 -1.99 -25.77 -25.65
CA ASN A 551 -2.08 -25.06 -26.92
C ASN A 551 -0.66 -24.82 -27.48
N SER A 552 -0.32 -25.53 -28.54
CA SER A 552 0.99 -25.38 -29.23
C SER A 552 1.22 -23.98 -29.80
N ASP A 553 0.15 -23.21 -30.05
CA ASP A 553 0.26 -21.85 -30.56
C ASP A 553 0.60 -20.84 -29.45
N ASP A 554 0.53 -21.25 -28.18
CA ASP A 554 0.78 -20.37 -27.04
C ASP A 554 1.32 -21.09 -25.79
N GLU A 555 2.50 -21.72 -25.90
CA GLU A 555 3.13 -22.47 -24.81
C GLU A 555 3.35 -21.66 -23.52
N PHE A 556 3.46 -20.32 -23.64
CA PHE A 556 3.76 -19.37 -22.56
C PHE A 556 2.55 -18.55 -22.10
N GLU A 557 1.32 -19.02 -22.35
CA GLU A 557 0.09 -18.35 -21.95
C GLU A 557 0.09 -17.93 -20.47
N ALA A 558 0.48 -18.83 -19.56
CA ALA A 558 0.57 -18.56 -18.14
C ALA A 558 1.57 -17.44 -17.81
N VAL A 559 2.75 -17.46 -18.43
CA VAL A 559 3.80 -16.43 -18.21
C VAL A 559 3.30 -15.07 -18.70
N LYS A 560 2.64 -15.01 -19.86
CA LYS A 560 2.08 -13.76 -20.40
C LYS A 560 0.95 -13.23 -19.53
N HIS A 561 0.04 -14.10 -19.10
CA HIS A 561 -1.04 -13.74 -18.19
C HIS A 561 -0.49 -13.12 -16.91
N TRP A 562 0.38 -13.84 -16.20
CA TRP A 562 0.94 -13.35 -14.95
C TRP A 562 1.83 -12.13 -15.14
N THR A 563 2.60 -12.03 -16.22
CA THR A 563 3.37 -10.81 -16.56
C THR A 563 2.46 -9.59 -16.60
N LYS A 564 1.28 -9.71 -17.22
CA LYS A 564 0.30 -8.63 -17.29
C LYS A 564 -0.34 -8.36 -15.92
N VAL A 565 -0.57 -9.39 -15.10
CA VAL A 565 -1.12 -9.24 -13.75
C VAL A 565 -0.17 -8.48 -12.84
N VAL A 566 1.05 -8.99 -12.63
CA VAL A 566 1.97 -8.48 -11.61
C VAL A 566 2.59 -7.12 -11.97
N ASN A 567 2.67 -6.77 -13.27
CA ASN A 567 3.13 -5.45 -13.72
C ASN A 567 2.00 -4.40 -13.81
N SER A 568 0.79 -4.72 -13.35
CA SER A 568 -0.34 -3.80 -13.32
C SER A 568 -1.05 -3.83 -11.97
N PRO A 569 -0.37 -3.41 -10.89
CA PRO A 569 -0.93 -3.52 -9.54
C PRO A 569 -2.26 -2.78 -9.42
N LEU A 570 -3.13 -3.28 -8.55
CA LEU A 570 -4.39 -2.62 -8.19
C LEU A 570 -4.14 -1.22 -7.64
N ILE A 571 -4.96 -0.26 -8.05
CA ILE A 571 -4.95 1.08 -7.44
C ILE A 571 -5.73 1.00 -6.13
N ILE A 572 -5.09 1.43 -5.03
CA ILE A 572 -5.65 1.41 -3.68
C ILE A 572 -6.05 2.83 -3.28
N GLN A 573 -7.29 3.02 -2.85
CA GLN A 573 -7.79 4.26 -2.25
C GLN A 573 -8.37 3.97 -0.86
N VAL A 574 -7.73 4.50 0.17
CA VAL A 574 -8.26 4.47 1.55
C VAL A 574 -9.14 5.70 1.78
N VAL A 575 -10.31 5.47 2.38
CA VAL A 575 -11.26 6.51 2.78
C VAL A 575 -11.51 6.40 4.28
N ASP A 576 -10.91 7.35 4.99
CA ASP A 576 -10.89 7.51 6.43
C ASP A 576 -12.08 8.35 6.94
N PRO A 577 -12.69 7.98 8.10
CA PRO A 577 -13.59 8.90 8.80
C PRO A 577 -12.81 10.01 9.50
N THR A 578 -13.50 11.11 9.78
CA THR A 578 -13.02 12.22 10.60
C THR A 578 -13.33 11.90 12.05
N ASP A 579 -12.30 11.63 12.85
CA ASP A 579 -12.44 11.34 14.29
C ASP A 579 -12.78 12.61 15.08
N ASP A 580 -13.49 12.46 16.21
CA ASP A 580 -13.85 13.58 17.08
C ASP A 580 -12.64 14.30 17.68
N ARG A 581 -11.50 13.62 17.80
CA ARG A 581 -10.23 14.21 18.28
C ARG A 581 -9.53 15.07 17.23
N MET A 582 -9.89 14.93 15.96
CA MET A 582 -9.25 15.67 14.88
C MET A 582 -9.44 17.18 15.10
N GLN A 583 -8.34 17.91 15.13
CA GLN A 583 -8.35 19.37 15.15
C GLN A 583 -7.71 19.86 13.86
N VAL A 584 -8.26 20.92 13.30
CA VAL A 584 -7.74 21.50 12.06
C VAL A 584 -6.75 22.60 12.46
N PRO A 585 -5.43 22.42 12.28
CA PRO A 585 -4.48 23.48 12.56
C PRO A 585 -4.70 24.64 11.58
N GLU A 586 -4.65 25.87 12.10
CA GLU A 586 -4.84 27.10 11.31
C GLU A 586 -3.69 27.31 10.31
N GLU A 587 -2.49 26.79 10.60
CA GLU A 587 -1.27 27.06 9.84
C GLU A 587 -0.36 25.82 9.75
N ILE A 588 0.31 25.65 8.59
CA ILE A 588 1.45 24.76 8.44
C ILE A 588 2.69 25.66 8.40
N TYR A 589 3.61 25.50 9.35
CA TYR A 589 4.88 26.22 9.36
C TYR A 589 5.81 25.67 8.26
N LEU A 590 6.30 26.52 7.35
CA LEU A 590 7.34 26.16 6.38
C LEU A 590 8.74 26.56 6.87
N GLU A 591 8.82 27.66 7.61
CA GLU A 591 10.00 28.08 8.37
C GLU A 591 9.56 28.51 9.79
N PRO A 592 10.46 28.55 10.79
CA PRO A 592 10.11 29.00 12.14
C PRO A 592 9.41 30.37 12.21
N GLU A 593 9.59 31.20 11.18
CA GLU A 593 9.04 32.56 11.08
C GLU A 593 8.19 32.80 9.82
N LYS A 594 7.93 31.79 8.98
CA LYS A 594 7.11 31.94 7.78
C LYS A 594 6.03 30.87 7.72
N THR A 595 4.79 31.32 7.52
CA THR A 595 3.67 30.43 7.29
C THR A 595 3.71 29.90 5.85
N GLY A 596 3.16 28.72 5.59
CA GLY A 596 3.17 28.13 4.25
C GLY A 596 2.24 28.77 3.22
N TRP A 597 1.50 29.79 3.62
CA TRP A 597 0.49 30.47 2.82
C TRP A 597 0.81 31.96 2.55
N GLU A 598 1.79 32.51 3.27
CA GLU A 598 2.44 33.81 3.00
C GLU A 598 3.58 33.64 2.00
#